data_AF-A0A149USX3-F1
#
_entry.id   AF-A0A149USX3-F1
#
_cell.length_a   1.000
_cell.length_b   1.000
_cell.length_c   1.000
_cell.angle_alpha   90.00
_cell.angle_beta   90.00
_cell.angle_gamma   90.00
#
_symmetry.space_group_name_H-M   'P 1'
#
loop_
_entity.id
_entity.type
_entity.pdbx_description
1 polymer ?
#
loop_
_entity_poly.entity_id
_entity_poly.type
_entity_poly.pdbx_seq_one_letter_code
_entity_poly.pdbx_strand_id
1 'polypeptide(L)' 'MNDTSVSGYWLASTGARYNFGKVGFAKNLSVDFNVYNLFNSKYISMMGQNGNPMSGDYQSLERGAVREFFGTVSAEF' A
#
# COMPACT_ATOMS: atom_id res chain seq x y z
N MET A 1 19.72 -2.01 -26.03
CA MET A 1 18.52 -1.17 -25.92
C MET A 1 17.95 -1.42 -24.54
N ASN A 2 18.16 -0.48 -23.63
CA ASN A 2 17.52 -0.46 -22.31
C ASN A 2 17.47 1.01 -21.87
N ASP A 3 16.77 1.80 -22.68
CA ASP A 3 16.87 3.26 -22.68
C ASP A 3 15.80 3.90 -21.79
N THR A 4 14.90 3.07 -21.24
CA THR A 4 13.80 3.47 -20.35
C THR A 4 14.07 2.98 -18.94
N SER A 5 14.21 3.90 -17.99
CA SER A 5 14.37 3.60 -16.57
C SER A 5 13.30 4.31 -15.74
N VAL A 6 12.86 3.67 -14.67
CA VAL A 6 11.98 4.30 -13.67
C VAL A 6 12.86 4.98 -12.63
N SER A 7 12.57 6.26 -12.35
CA SER A 7 13.28 6.99 -11.29
C SER A 7 13.01 6.34 -9.93
N GLY A 8 14.04 6.28 -9.07
CA GLY A 8 13.89 5.81 -7.70
C GLY A 8 12.88 6.67 -6.94
N TYR A 9 12.06 6.03 -6.11
CA TYR A 9 11.04 6.68 -5.30
C TYR A 9 11.07 6.18 -3.86
N TRP A 10 10.64 7.03 -2.94
CA TRP A 10 10.44 6.67 -1.54
C TRP A 10 8.95 6.48 -1.26
N LEU A 11 8.65 5.41 -0.53
CA LEU A 11 7.32 5.09 -0.07
C LEU A 11 7.35 4.94 1.44
N ALA A 12 6.47 5.67 2.12
CA ALA A 12 6.31 5.61 3.57
C ALA A 12 4.87 5.25 3.92
N SER A 13 4.70 4.46 4.96
CA SER A 13 3.40 4.11 5.54
C SER A 13 3.45 4.41 7.04
N THR A 14 2.32 4.79 7.60
CA THR A 14 2.20 5.04 9.04
C THR A 14 0.90 4.44 9.56
N GLY A 15 0.87 4.09 10.84
CA GLY A 15 -0.29 3.53 11.47
C GLY A 15 -0.30 3.78 12.96
N ALA A 16 -1.51 3.79 13.52
CA ALA A 16 -1.74 3.92 14.94
C ALA A 16 -2.79 2.90 15.37
N ARG A 17 -2.51 2.21 16.48
CA ARG A 17 -3.41 1.25 17.09
C ARG A 17 -3.66 1.64 18.54
N TYR A 18 -4.91 1.53 18.97
CA TYR A 18 -5.29 1.68 20.37
C TYR A 18 -6.07 0.46 20.86
N ASN A 19 -5.71 -0.02 22.04
CA ASN A 19 -6.43 -1.09 22.72
C ASN A 19 -7.18 -0.50 23.92
N PHE A 20 -8.52 -0.54 23.86
CA PHE A 20 -9.40 -0.12 24.95
C PHE A 20 -9.48 -1.16 26.07
N GLY A 21 -9.00 -2.39 25.84
CA GLY A 21 -9.12 -3.50 26.78
C GLY A 21 -10.58 -3.93 26.95
N LYS A 22 -10.98 -4.23 28.19
CA LYS A 22 -12.35 -4.69 28.48
C LYS A 22 -13.33 -3.53 28.38
N VAL A 23 -14.27 -3.63 27.45
CA VAL A 23 -15.36 -2.66 27.26
C VAL A 23 -16.69 -3.41 27.23
N GLY A 24 -17.47 -3.29 28.32
CA GLY A 24 -18.74 -3.99 28.47
C GLY A 24 -18.59 -5.52 28.46
N PHE A 25 -19.23 -6.16 27.47
CA PHE A 25 -19.19 -7.63 27.26
C PHE A 25 -17.98 -8.08 26.43
N ALA A 26 -17.29 -7.15 25.74
CA ALA A 26 -16.06 -7.48 25.04
C ALA A 26 -14.89 -7.53 26.03
N LYS A 27 -14.20 -8.67 26.08
CA LYS A 27 -12.96 -8.86 26.84
C LYS A 27 -11.84 -7.96 26.33
N ASN A 28 -11.82 -7.70 25.02
CA ASN A 28 -10.80 -6.89 24.39
C ASN A 28 -11.38 -6.15 23.18
N LEU A 29 -11.37 -4.81 23.21
CA LEU A 29 -11.76 -3.95 22.10
C LEU A 29 -10.53 -3.18 21.61
N SER A 30 -10.17 -3.33 20.35
CA SER A 30 -9.07 -2.62 19.70
C SER A 30 -9.54 -1.88 18.46
N VAL A 31 -8.92 -0.74 18.18
CA VAL A 31 -9.04 -0.03 16.90
C VAL A 31 -7.66 0.21 16.32
N ASP A 32 -7.57 0.14 15.01
CA ASP A 32 -6.34 0.27 14.24
C ASP A 32 -6.61 1.11 13.00
N PHE A 33 -5.69 2.02 12.70
CA PHE A 33 -5.77 2.89 11.54
C PHE A 33 -4.41 2.99 10.87
N ASN A 34 -4.36 2.71 9.56
CA ASN A 34 -3.15 2.76 8.76
C ASN A 34 -3.35 3.65 7.54
N VAL A 35 -2.28 4.36 7.16
CA VAL A 35 -2.17 5.14 5.94
C VAL A 35 -1.01 4.57 5.13
N TYR A 36 -1.35 4.01 3.98
CA TYR A 36 -0.38 3.55 2.99
C TYR A 36 -0.05 4.68 2.03
N ASN A 37 1.22 4.79 1.61
CA ASN A 37 1.69 5.85 0.73
C ASN A 37 1.38 7.25 1.30
N LEU A 38 1.95 7.53 2.49
CA LEU A 38 1.73 8.73 3.30
C LEU A 38 1.89 10.03 2.49
N PHE A 39 2.91 10.08 1.64
CA PHE A 39 3.23 11.24 0.80
C PHE A 39 2.48 11.27 -0.53
N ASN A 40 1.63 10.28 -0.81
CA ASN A 40 0.86 10.14 -2.04
C ASN A 40 1.75 10.15 -3.31
N SER A 41 2.89 9.47 -3.23
CA SER A 41 3.82 9.28 -4.34
C SER A 41 3.15 8.50 -5.46
N LYS A 42 3.22 9.00 -6.70
CA LYS A 42 2.82 8.25 -7.89
C LYS A 42 4.04 7.47 -8.39
N TYR A 43 3.94 6.15 -8.43
CA TYR A 43 5.08 5.28 -8.73
C TYR A 43 4.68 4.08 -9.59
N ILE A 44 5.68 3.41 -10.17
CA ILE A 44 5.51 2.14 -10.89
C ILE A 44 5.83 1.01 -9.92
N SER A 45 4.85 0.14 -9.66
CA SER A 45 4.97 -0.96 -8.69
C SER A 45 5.60 -2.19 -9.32
N MET A 46 5.25 -2.49 -10.57
CA MET A 46 5.80 -3.64 -11.29
C MET A 46 6.26 -3.23 -12.68
N MET A 47 7.37 -3.81 -13.11
CA MET A 47 7.89 -3.73 -14.46
C MET A 47 8.00 -5.13 -15.04
N GLY A 48 7.72 -5.30 -16.32
CA GLY A 48 7.74 -6.58 -17.02
C GLY A 48 6.46 -7.42 -16.88
N GLN A 49 5.32 -6.85 -16.47
CA GLN A 49 4.08 -7.62 -16.25
C GLN A 49 3.65 -8.44 -17.48
N ASN A 50 3.83 -7.89 -18.68
CA ASN A 50 3.55 -8.55 -19.94
C ASN A 50 4.83 -8.94 -20.72
N GLY A 51 5.97 -9.04 -20.02
CA GLY A 51 7.29 -9.22 -20.61
C GLY A 51 7.94 -7.93 -21.14
N ASN A 52 9.21 -8.01 -21.56
CA ASN A 52 9.96 -6.91 -22.15
C ASN A 52 10.33 -7.26 -23.61
N PRO A 53 9.44 -7.03 -24.59
CA PRO A 53 9.73 -7.36 -25.98
C PRO A 53 10.84 -6.46 -26.55
N MET A 54 11.65 -7.02 -27.46
CA MET A 54 12.73 -6.30 -28.14
C MET A 54 12.22 -5.25 -29.16
N SER A 55 10.92 -5.26 -29.49
CA SER A 55 10.26 -4.23 -30.32
C SER A 55 8.75 -4.22 -30.09
N GLY A 56 8.12 -3.04 -30.18
CA GLY A 56 6.67 -2.84 -30.08
C GLY A 56 6.23 -2.22 -28.76
N ASP A 57 5.06 -1.60 -28.75
CA ASP A 57 4.48 -0.96 -27.57
C ASP A 57 3.69 -1.99 -26.75
N TYR A 58 4.28 -2.46 -25.66
CA TYR A 58 3.64 -3.37 -24.70
C TYR A 58 3.43 -2.65 -23.37
N GLN A 59 2.26 -2.85 -22.75
CA GLN A 59 2.04 -2.41 -21.39
C GLN A 59 2.82 -3.32 -20.43
N SER A 60 4.07 -2.95 -20.17
CA SER A 60 4.95 -3.72 -19.28
C SER A 60 5.05 -3.10 -17.89
N LEU A 61 4.50 -1.91 -17.67
CA LEU A 61 4.57 -1.19 -16.40
C LEU A 61 3.19 -1.10 -15.75
N GLU A 62 3.12 -1.43 -14.46
CA GLU A 62 1.91 -1.26 -13.66
C GLU A 62 2.09 -0.18 -12.60
N ARG A 63 1.07 0.68 -12.49
CA ARG A 63 1.05 1.74 -11.50
C ARG A 63 0.87 1.15 -10.11
N GLY A 64 1.64 1.66 -9.17
CA GLY A 64 1.42 1.38 -7.76
C GLY A 64 0.13 2.01 -7.26
N ALA A 65 -0.33 1.51 -6.12
CA ALA A 65 -1.53 2.02 -5.50
C ALA A 65 -1.34 3.48 -5.05
N VAL A 66 -2.42 4.25 -5.16
CA VAL A 66 -2.47 5.62 -4.66
C VAL A 66 -2.50 5.60 -3.12
N ARG A 67 -2.52 6.77 -2.47
CA ARG A 67 -2.69 6.81 -1.01
C ARG A 67 -3.99 6.13 -0.58
N GLU A 68 -3.87 5.17 0.33
CA GLU A 68 -4.98 4.38 0.85
C GLU A 68 -5.05 4.48 2.38
N PHE A 69 -6.28 4.41 2.90
CA PHE A 69 -6.58 4.50 4.32
C PHE A 69 -7.30 3.23 4.76
N PHE A 70 -6.80 2.58 5.80
CA PHE A 70 -7.35 1.33 6.33
C PHE A 70 -7.73 1.53 7.79
N GLY A 71 -8.99 1.24 8.13
CA GLY A 71 -9.49 1.26 9.50
C GLY A 71 -10.00 -0.12 9.89
N THR A 72 -9.55 -0.63 11.03
CA THR A 72 -9.98 -1.92 11.58
C THR A 72 -10.51 -1.74 13.00
N VAL A 73 -11.64 -2.38 13.30
CA VAL A 73 -12.17 -2.52 14.66
C VAL A 73 -12.20 -4.00 14.98
N SER A 74 -11.67 -4.39 16.14
CA SER A 74 -11.60 -5.78 16.58
C SER A 74 -12.17 -5.91 17.98
N ALA A 75 -13.07 -6.87 18.18
CA ALA A 75 -13.65 -7.19 19.48
C ALA A 75 -13.51 -8.69 19.76
N GLU A 76 -13.15 -9.02 21.00
CA GLU A 76 -13.09 -10.38 21.54
C GLU A 76 -14.09 -10.51 22.68
N PHE A 77 -14.87 -11.61 22.70
CA PHE A 77 -16.00 -11.83 23.63
C PHE A 77 -15.73 -12.95 24.63
#